data_AF-A0A7C2R446-F1
#
_entry.id   AF-A0A7C2R446-F1
#
_cell.length_a   1.000
_cell.length_b   1.000
_cell.length_c   1.000
_cell.angle_alpha   90.00
_cell.angle_beta   90.00
_cell.angle_gamma   90.00
#
_symmetry.space_group_name_H-M   'P 1'
#
loop_
_entity.id
_entity.type
_entity.pdbx_description
1 polymer ?
#
loop_
_entity_poly.entity_id
_entity_poly.type
_entity_poly.pdbx_seq_one_letter_code
_entity_poly.pdbx_strand_id
1 'polypeptide(L)'
;MDVSRFSLPFHDPLAVYTLIAGIVILIPVVARRLKLPPLVGLIAAGMAVGPYGLSLIERDQTILLPATVGILYIMFLAGLEIDLLQINRRKADSAVFGLFTFFIPLIMGTVGGRFLIHLDWPSAVLLATMFSSHTLLTYPVVSRFGLIKSRASITAVGGTIITDILAILILAVIAGQARGALNLFFLLELAAFLIFVVLMLRFIIPRLGKWFFRRLAPDSLVQFAFVLTVLFAFSFLAEVLSMEKIIGAFFAGLALNRLIPEKSGLMNRLRFVGNALFIPVFLISVGMLINFDHLLHSPTAWLVAAVMSAIAIVSKAAAALVSGGLLRFDLKEMGLLFGMSVNQAAATLAAVLVGYQLKLFNEDILSGTLFMILLTSLTGAVSTEQAGKKMALAEKDEPYTYAHRPERFMIAVKDQNALAALLDLAVFLRAPGSREALYPVHIIPDYGDTETDASGAEQLLSQAFVHSSVHDIPVYPVTRTANRPDEGVMHSMKENRITVLLASWRGSHRRGSFIFTPVLDRLLEQCRKTILLCRLIEPLNGTERVIAVLPPFIDRTQGFNEAITLVK
;
A
#
# COMPACT_ATOMS: atom_id res chain seq x y z
N MET A 1 29.42 34.18 11.30
CA MET A 1 28.61 33.26 10.49
C MET A 1 29.57 32.45 9.64
N ASP A 2 29.70 31.15 9.87
CA ASP A 2 30.61 30.29 9.11
C ASP A 2 30.14 30.20 7.65
N VAL A 3 30.85 30.90 6.76
CA VAL A 3 30.56 30.97 5.32
C VAL A 3 30.74 29.59 4.65
N SER A 4 31.49 28.67 5.29
CA SER A 4 31.66 27.28 4.87
C SER A 4 30.38 26.43 4.95
N ARG A 5 29.33 26.86 5.66
CA ARG A 5 28.03 26.16 5.65
C ARG A 5 27.25 26.32 4.33
N PHE A 6 27.67 27.26 3.49
CA PHE A 6 27.02 27.56 2.21
C PHE A 6 27.89 27.21 0.98
N SER A 7 29.08 26.65 1.19
CA SER A 7 29.89 26.15 0.06
C SER A 7 29.25 24.89 -0.52
N LEU A 8 29.19 24.81 -1.84
CA LEU A 8 28.75 23.62 -2.55
C LEU A 8 29.91 22.61 -2.61
N PRO A 9 29.64 21.29 -2.49
CA PRO A 9 28.34 20.68 -2.16
C PRO A 9 27.92 20.93 -0.70
N PHE A 10 26.61 21.01 -0.45
CA PHE A 10 26.10 21.18 0.91
C PHE A 10 26.38 19.94 1.76
N HIS A 11 27.24 20.09 2.76
CA HIS A 11 27.50 19.05 3.76
C HIS A 11 26.68 19.21 5.05
N ASP A 12 26.14 20.41 5.31
CA ASP A 12 25.30 20.65 6.48
C ASP A 12 23.95 19.91 6.31
N PRO A 13 23.58 18.98 7.21
CA PRO A 13 22.36 18.21 7.06
C PRO A 13 21.10 19.07 6.96
N LEU A 14 21.04 20.22 7.64
CA LEU A 14 19.86 21.09 7.61
C LEU A 14 19.71 21.75 6.24
N ALA A 15 20.82 22.16 5.61
CA ALA A 15 20.80 22.68 4.24
C ALA A 15 20.34 21.60 3.24
N VAL A 16 20.84 20.37 3.37
CA VAL A 16 20.43 19.22 2.56
C VAL A 16 18.94 18.93 2.68
N TYR A 17 18.42 18.81 3.90
CA TYR A 17 16.99 18.55 4.12
C TYR A 17 16.10 19.72 3.68
N THR A 18 16.56 20.96 3.80
CA THR A 18 15.84 22.13 3.30
C THR A 18 15.72 22.08 1.78
N LEU A 19 16.81 21.76 1.08
CA LEU A 19 16.81 21.61 -0.38
C LEU A 19 15.90 20.46 -0.82
N ILE A 20 15.99 19.30 -0.16
CA ILE A 20 15.12 18.15 -0.43
C ILE A 20 13.65 18.51 -0.20
N ALA A 21 13.30 19.16 0.91
CA ALA A 21 11.93 19.59 1.18
C ALA A 21 11.42 20.56 0.09
N GLY A 22 12.26 21.50 -0.35
CA GLY A 22 11.95 22.39 -1.47
C GLY A 22 11.68 21.64 -2.77
N ILE A 23 12.51 20.63 -3.10
CA ILE A 23 12.33 19.73 -4.24
C ILE A 23 10.99 18.99 -4.15
N VAL A 24 10.66 18.41 -2.99
CA VAL A 24 9.43 17.65 -2.77
C VAL A 24 8.17 18.51 -2.93
N ILE A 25 8.24 19.80 -2.62
CA ILE A 25 7.12 20.74 -2.84
C ILE A 25 7.04 21.16 -4.32
N LEU A 26 8.15 21.62 -4.89
CA LEU A 26 8.16 22.27 -6.21
C LEU A 26 7.98 21.27 -7.36
N ILE A 27 8.73 20.16 -7.32
CA ILE A 27 8.87 19.26 -8.46
C ILE A 27 7.57 18.53 -8.79
N PRO A 28 6.79 17.98 -7.82
CA PRO A 28 5.48 17.42 -8.13
C PRO A 28 4.50 18.42 -8.75
N VAL A 29 4.58 19.71 -8.40
CA VAL A 29 3.74 20.76 -8.99
C VAL A 29 4.15 21.01 -10.44
N VAL A 30 5.46 21.13 -10.70
CA VAL A 30 6.00 21.30 -12.06
C VAL A 30 5.71 20.09 -12.93
N ALA A 31 5.98 18.88 -12.44
CA ALA A 31 5.71 17.63 -13.15
C ALA A 31 4.24 17.52 -13.57
N ARG A 32 3.30 17.84 -12.66
CA ARG A 32 1.86 17.87 -12.99
C ARG A 32 1.52 18.87 -14.08
N ARG A 33 2.13 20.06 -14.10
CA ARG A 33 1.93 21.05 -15.18
C ARG A 33 2.46 20.54 -16.52
N LEU A 34 3.58 19.81 -16.50
CA LEU A 34 4.16 19.16 -17.68
C LEU A 34 3.45 17.84 -18.06
N LYS A 35 2.39 17.44 -17.35
CA LYS A 35 1.69 16.16 -17.52
C LYS A 35 2.60 14.94 -17.34
N LEU A 36 3.65 15.09 -16.55
CA LEU A 36 4.58 14.03 -16.17
C LEU A 36 4.22 13.46 -14.78
N PRO A 37 4.49 12.17 -14.52
CA PRO A 37 4.33 11.59 -13.20
C PRO A 37 5.19 12.31 -12.15
N PRO A 38 4.64 12.66 -10.97
CA PRO A 38 5.42 13.32 -9.92
C PRO A 38 6.70 12.58 -9.50
N LEU A 39 6.66 11.25 -9.47
CA LEU A 39 7.81 10.40 -9.11
C LEU A 39 8.96 10.57 -10.10
N VAL A 40 8.65 10.70 -11.40
CA VAL A 40 9.63 10.96 -12.46
C VAL A 40 10.33 12.29 -12.22
N GLY A 41 9.56 13.31 -11.87
CA GLY A 41 10.13 14.62 -11.54
C GLY A 41 11.15 14.51 -10.41
N LEU A 42 10.84 13.76 -9.34
CA LEU A 42 11.73 13.61 -8.18
C LEU A 42 13.05 12.89 -8.54
N ILE A 43 12.99 11.85 -9.39
CA ILE A 43 14.19 11.18 -9.89
C ILE A 43 15.03 12.17 -10.74
N ALA A 44 14.40 12.88 -11.67
CA ALA A 44 15.06 13.88 -12.51
C ALA A 44 15.69 15.02 -11.69
N ALA A 45 15.01 15.44 -10.61
CA ALA A 45 15.56 16.42 -9.68
C ALA A 45 16.79 15.86 -8.95
N GLY A 46 16.75 14.60 -8.51
CA GLY A 46 17.90 13.91 -7.92
C GLY A 46 19.11 13.85 -8.85
N MET A 47 18.89 13.62 -10.14
CA MET A 47 19.97 13.69 -11.15
C MET A 47 20.56 15.09 -11.25
N ALA A 48 19.70 16.11 -11.28
CA ALA A 48 20.14 17.49 -11.41
C ALA A 48 20.91 17.97 -10.18
N VAL A 49 20.46 17.63 -8.96
CA VAL A 49 21.10 18.11 -7.71
C VAL A 49 22.22 17.22 -7.21
N GLY A 50 22.29 15.97 -7.70
CA GLY A 50 23.27 14.98 -7.30
C GLY A 50 24.71 15.31 -7.69
N PRO A 51 25.67 14.48 -7.24
CA PRO A 51 27.10 14.75 -7.39
C PRO A 51 27.53 14.86 -8.86
N TYR A 52 26.85 14.15 -9.75
CA TYR A 52 27.13 14.11 -11.20
C TYR A 52 26.32 15.11 -12.03
N GLY A 53 25.46 15.90 -11.39
CA GLY A 53 24.69 16.98 -12.04
C GLY A 53 25.31 18.34 -11.74
N LEU A 54 24.59 19.15 -10.97
CA LEU A 54 25.04 20.44 -10.47
C LEU A 54 25.93 20.32 -9.22
N SER A 55 26.10 19.10 -8.68
CA SER A 55 26.89 18.82 -7.48
C SER A 55 26.46 19.67 -6.27
N LEU A 56 25.15 19.86 -6.10
CA LEU A 56 24.60 20.59 -4.96
C LEU A 56 24.66 19.77 -3.67
N ILE A 57 24.48 18.46 -3.79
CA ILE A 57 24.49 17.54 -2.66
C ILE A 57 25.28 16.27 -3.00
N GLU A 58 26.09 15.81 -2.04
CA GLU A 58 26.74 14.51 -2.11
C GLU A 58 25.83 13.38 -1.63
N ARG A 59 26.01 12.18 -2.19
CA ARG A 59 25.22 11.01 -1.78
C ARG A 59 25.86 10.31 -0.57
N ASP A 60 25.90 11.00 0.55
CA ASP A 60 26.46 10.51 1.82
C ASP A 60 25.39 9.78 2.68
N GLN A 61 25.75 9.47 3.93
CA GLN A 61 24.84 8.79 4.87
C GLN A 61 23.59 9.63 5.20
N THR A 62 23.65 10.96 5.08
CA THR A 62 22.54 11.87 5.36
C THR A 62 21.38 11.64 4.40
N ILE A 63 21.67 11.27 3.14
CA ILE A 63 20.66 10.89 2.14
C ILE A 63 20.43 9.37 2.11
N LEU A 64 21.50 8.58 2.26
CA LEU A 64 21.41 7.12 2.12
C LEU A 64 20.49 6.48 3.17
N LEU A 65 20.55 6.94 4.42
CA LEU A 65 19.71 6.41 5.50
C LEU A 65 18.20 6.63 5.24
N PRO A 66 17.69 7.88 5.08
CA PRO A 66 16.27 8.09 4.79
C PRO A 66 15.83 7.51 3.45
N ALA A 67 16.70 7.45 2.44
CA ALA A 67 16.41 6.79 1.18
C ALA A 67 16.21 5.27 1.35
N THR A 68 17.04 4.64 2.18
CA THR A 68 16.87 3.21 2.52
C THR A 68 15.55 3.00 3.25
N VAL A 69 15.21 3.86 4.21
CA VAL A 69 13.90 3.79 4.89
C VAL A 69 12.76 3.98 3.88
N GLY A 70 12.92 4.86 2.88
CA GLY A 70 11.94 5.11 1.83
C GLY A 70 11.58 3.88 1.01
N ILE A 71 12.57 3.16 0.49
CA ILE A 71 12.29 1.93 -0.27
C ILE A 71 11.68 0.83 0.61
N LEU A 72 12.09 0.72 1.88
CA LEU A 72 11.46 -0.20 2.84
C LEU A 72 10.00 0.18 3.07
N TYR A 73 9.68 1.46 3.20
CA TYR A 73 8.31 1.96 3.36
C TYR A 73 7.42 1.62 2.16
N ILE A 74 7.92 1.73 0.92
CA ILE A 74 7.13 1.36 -0.28
C ILE A 74 6.72 -0.10 -0.21
N MET A 75 7.67 -1.01 0.07
CA MET A 75 7.36 -2.44 0.15
C MET A 75 6.54 -2.82 1.37
N PHE A 76 6.75 -2.12 2.48
CA PHE A 76 5.96 -2.29 3.68
C PHE A 76 4.49 -1.91 3.46
N LEU A 77 4.23 -0.73 2.88
CA LEU A 77 2.87 -0.29 2.52
C LEU A 77 2.23 -1.25 1.51
N ALA A 78 3.00 -1.75 0.54
CA ALA A 78 2.53 -2.80 -0.35
C ALA A 78 2.11 -4.06 0.43
N GLY A 79 2.97 -4.55 1.33
CA GLY A 79 2.66 -5.68 2.21
C GLY A 79 1.39 -5.47 3.07
N LEU A 80 1.23 -4.27 3.62
CA LEU A 80 0.10 -3.89 4.48
C LEU A 80 -1.25 -3.83 3.77
N GLU A 81 -1.27 -3.65 2.45
CA GLU A 81 -2.49 -3.43 1.69
C GLU A 81 -2.89 -4.65 0.85
N ILE A 82 -2.04 -5.67 0.83
CA ILE A 82 -2.27 -6.93 0.13
C ILE A 82 -3.35 -7.77 0.80
N ASP A 83 -4.36 -8.13 0.03
CA ASP A 83 -5.30 -9.17 0.46
C ASP A 83 -4.72 -10.56 0.16
N LEU A 84 -4.16 -11.21 1.19
CA LEU A 84 -3.63 -12.57 1.11
C LEU A 84 -4.64 -13.60 0.60
N LEU A 85 -5.93 -13.43 0.92
CA LEU A 85 -6.96 -14.34 0.43
C LEU A 85 -7.13 -14.19 -1.08
N GLN A 86 -7.05 -12.96 -1.59
CA GLN A 86 -7.11 -12.72 -3.03
C GLN A 86 -5.86 -13.20 -3.76
N ILE A 87 -4.66 -13.01 -3.19
CA ILE A 87 -3.43 -13.62 -3.74
C ILE A 87 -3.59 -15.14 -3.78
N ASN A 88 -4.05 -15.77 -2.70
CA ASN A 88 -4.20 -17.23 -2.68
C ASN A 88 -5.26 -17.73 -3.69
N ARG A 89 -6.35 -16.97 -3.89
CA ARG A 89 -7.35 -17.25 -4.94
C ARG A 89 -6.78 -17.09 -6.35
N ARG A 90 -5.81 -16.19 -6.54
CA ARG A 90 -5.18 -15.88 -7.83
C ARG A 90 -3.73 -16.36 -7.93
N LYS A 91 -3.34 -17.34 -7.12
CA LYS A 91 -1.95 -17.84 -7.05
C LYS A 91 -1.46 -18.36 -8.40
N ALA A 92 -2.36 -18.90 -9.22
CA ALA A 92 -2.06 -19.33 -10.59
C ALA A 92 -1.71 -18.12 -11.48
N ASP A 93 -2.48 -17.04 -11.43
CA ASP A 93 -2.21 -15.81 -12.19
C ASP A 93 -0.82 -15.25 -11.79
N SER A 94 -0.56 -15.11 -10.49
CA SER A 94 0.74 -14.63 -9.97
C SER A 94 1.90 -15.56 -10.33
N ALA A 95 1.71 -16.89 -10.30
CA ALA A 95 2.74 -17.85 -10.68
C ALA A 95 3.05 -17.79 -12.18
N VAL A 96 2.02 -17.76 -13.03
CA VAL A 96 2.18 -17.63 -14.48
C VAL A 96 2.90 -16.33 -14.81
N PHE A 97 2.42 -15.19 -14.30
CA PHE A 97 3.06 -13.91 -14.53
C PHE A 97 4.50 -13.88 -14.00
N GLY A 98 4.73 -14.36 -12.77
CA GLY A 98 6.05 -14.44 -12.13
C GLY A 98 7.06 -15.27 -12.93
N LEU A 99 6.64 -16.43 -13.44
CA LEU A 99 7.50 -17.28 -14.28
C LEU A 99 7.82 -16.62 -15.61
N PHE A 100 6.84 -16.05 -16.31
CA PHE A 100 7.10 -15.38 -17.59
C PHE A 100 7.93 -14.10 -17.44
N THR A 101 7.63 -13.28 -16.43
CA THR A 101 8.38 -12.04 -16.13
C THR A 101 9.76 -12.30 -15.53
N PHE A 102 10.06 -13.55 -15.14
CA PHE A 102 11.40 -14.01 -14.81
C PHE A 102 12.14 -14.59 -16.01
N PHE A 103 11.58 -15.63 -16.65
CA PHE A 103 12.28 -16.43 -17.64
C PHE A 103 12.44 -15.72 -19.00
N ILE A 104 11.48 -14.90 -19.43
CA ILE A 104 11.61 -14.17 -20.70
C ILE A 104 12.79 -13.18 -20.62
N PRO A 105 12.86 -12.28 -19.61
CA PRO A 105 14.05 -11.43 -19.44
C PRO A 105 15.33 -12.22 -19.17
N LEU A 106 15.26 -13.36 -18.48
CA LEU A 106 16.44 -14.19 -18.23
C LEU A 106 17.03 -14.72 -19.54
N ILE A 107 16.19 -15.28 -20.42
CA ILE A 107 16.63 -15.84 -21.71
C ILE A 107 17.13 -14.73 -22.62
N MET A 108 16.33 -13.67 -22.81
CA MET A 108 16.71 -12.54 -23.66
C MET A 108 17.96 -11.83 -23.15
N GLY A 109 18.06 -11.66 -21.84
CA GLY A 109 19.21 -11.07 -21.16
C GLY A 109 20.46 -11.90 -21.28
N THR A 110 20.37 -13.22 -21.14
CA THR A 110 21.54 -14.11 -21.25
C THR A 110 22.05 -14.12 -22.69
N VAL A 111 21.14 -14.22 -23.67
CA VAL A 111 21.48 -14.14 -25.09
C VAL A 111 22.08 -12.78 -25.44
N GLY A 112 21.46 -11.68 -25.01
CA GLY A 112 21.97 -10.33 -25.24
C GLY A 112 23.31 -10.07 -24.55
N GLY A 113 23.46 -10.48 -23.30
CA GLY A 113 24.71 -10.38 -22.55
C GLY A 113 25.85 -11.15 -23.21
N ARG A 114 25.57 -12.37 -23.70
CA ARG A 114 26.57 -13.22 -24.35
C ARG A 114 26.98 -12.72 -25.73
N PHE A 115 26.02 -12.34 -26.57
CA PHE A 115 26.27 -12.05 -27.98
C PHE A 115 26.41 -10.56 -28.31
N LEU A 116 25.79 -9.66 -27.55
CA LEU A 116 25.86 -8.21 -27.79
C LEU A 116 26.84 -7.50 -26.85
N ILE A 117 26.98 -7.98 -25.61
CA ILE A 117 27.88 -7.39 -24.58
C ILE A 117 29.15 -8.24 -24.42
N HIS A 118 29.22 -9.41 -25.06
CA HIS A 118 30.37 -10.32 -25.08
C HIS A 118 30.81 -10.86 -23.71
N LEU A 119 29.87 -10.98 -22.77
CA LEU A 119 30.12 -11.60 -21.46
C LEU A 119 30.31 -13.12 -21.57
N ASP A 120 30.99 -13.70 -20.59
CA ASP A 120 31.00 -15.14 -20.35
C ASP A 120 29.62 -15.61 -19.83
N TRP A 121 29.36 -16.91 -19.89
CA TRP A 121 28.04 -17.47 -19.55
C TRP A 121 27.57 -17.12 -18.12
N PRO A 122 28.39 -17.32 -17.06
CA PRO A 122 28.02 -16.90 -15.71
C PRO A 122 27.68 -15.42 -15.60
N SER A 123 28.53 -14.52 -16.13
CA SER A 123 28.27 -13.09 -16.07
C SER A 123 27.05 -12.67 -16.89
N ALA A 124 26.80 -13.29 -18.05
CA ALA A 124 25.61 -13.04 -18.86
C ALA A 124 24.32 -13.49 -18.16
N VAL A 125 24.34 -14.64 -17.48
CA VAL A 125 23.20 -15.10 -16.67
C VAL A 125 22.97 -14.16 -15.49
N LEU A 126 24.05 -13.75 -14.80
CA LEU A 126 23.97 -12.78 -13.71
C LEU A 126 23.40 -11.44 -14.18
N LEU A 127 23.83 -10.96 -15.34
CA LEU A 127 23.32 -9.73 -15.94
C LEU A 127 21.81 -9.86 -16.22
N ALA A 128 21.38 -11.02 -16.73
CA ALA A 128 20.01 -11.27 -17.08
C ALA A 128 19.06 -11.28 -15.87
N THR A 129 19.51 -11.71 -14.68
CA THR A 129 18.70 -11.65 -13.45
C THR A 129 18.34 -10.22 -13.06
N MET A 130 19.19 -9.25 -13.43
CA MET A 130 18.92 -7.82 -13.22
C MET A 130 17.73 -7.34 -14.05
N PHE A 131 17.50 -7.93 -15.22
CA PHE A 131 16.33 -7.64 -16.06
C PHE A 131 15.09 -8.40 -15.58
N SER A 132 15.26 -9.60 -15.03
CA SER A 132 14.17 -10.46 -14.51
C SER A 132 13.57 -9.93 -13.21
N SER A 133 14.40 -9.48 -12.27
CA SER A 133 13.97 -8.87 -11.01
C SER A 133 13.29 -7.52 -11.25
N HIS A 134 12.44 -7.11 -10.32
CA HIS A 134 11.79 -5.80 -10.39
C HIS A 134 11.34 -5.33 -9.01
N THR A 135 11.17 -4.03 -8.85
CA THR A 135 10.67 -3.43 -7.62
C THR A 135 9.35 -2.74 -7.91
N LEU A 136 8.38 -2.82 -7.00
CA LEU A 136 7.07 -2.17 -7.16
C LEU A 136 7.13 -0.66 -6.90
N LEU A 137 8.03 0.04 -7.59
CA LEU A 137 8.28 1.48 -7.45
C LEU A 137 7.02 2.31 -7.68
N THR A 138 6.18 1.87 -8.61
CA THR A 138 4.94 2.57 -9.00
C THR A 138 3.73 2.18 -8.16
N TYR A 139 3.92 1.36 -7.12
CA TYR A 139 2.84 0.97 -6.20
C TYR A 139 2.06 2.15 -5.60
N PRO A 140 2.69 3.24 -5.14
CA PRO A 140 1.96 4.42 -4.64
C PRO A 140 1.08 5.07 -5.72
N VAL A 141 1.47 4.99 -7.00
CA VAL A 141 0.67 5.50 -8.12
C VAL A 141 -0.60 4.66 -8.26
N VAL A 142 -0.47 3.33 -8.22
CA VAL A 142 -1.60 2.40 -8.26
C VAL A 142 -2.55 2.62 -7.07
N SER A 143 -1.98 2.84 -5.88
CA SER A 143 -2.71 3.19 -4.66
C SER A 143 -3.53 4.47 -4.81
N ARG A 144 -2.95 5.52 -5.39
CA ARG A 144 -3.64 6.79 -5.66
C ARG A 144 -4.85 6.62 -6.58
N PHE A 145 -4.80 5.66 -7.50
CA PHE A 145 -5.92 5.33 -8.40
C PHE A 145 -6.92 4.33 -7.79
N GLY A 146 -6.70 3.82 -6.57
CA GLY A 146 -7.57 2.83 -5.94
C GLY A 146 -7.45 1.42 -6.53
N LEU A 147 -6.45 1.16 -7.37
CA LEU A 147 -6.35 -0.07 -8.17
C LEU A 147 -5.52 -1.18 -7.50
N ILE A 148 -5.17 -1.05 -6.22
CA ILE A 148 -4.36 -2.05 -5.49
C ILE A 148 -5.00 -3.43 -5.51
N LYS A 149 -6.33 -3.47 -5.38
CA LYS A 149 -7.12 -4.71 -5.36
C LYS A 149 -7.49 -5.20 -6.76
N SER A 150 -7.07 -4.51 -7.81
CA SER A 150 -7.31 -4.97 -9.17
C SER A 150 -6.58 -6.29 -9.43
N ARG A 151 -7.13 -7.10 -10.32
CA ARG A 151 -6.53 -8.40 -10.70
C ARG A 151 -5.08 -8.23 -11.14
N ALA A 152 -4.81 -7.25 -12.01
CA ALA A 152 -3.47 -6.94 -12.50
C ALA A 152 -2.49 -6.58 -11.38
N SER A 153 -2.88 -5.72 -10.42
CA SER A 153 -2.01 -5.35 -9.29
C SER A 153 -1.65 -6.54 -8.41
N ILE A 154 -2.64 -7.38 -8.06
CA ILE A 154 -2.43 -8.59 -7.23
C ILE A 154 -1.50 -9.57 -7.95
N THR A 155 -1.69 -9.75 -9.26
CA THR A 155 -0.84 -10.59 -10.09
C THR A 155 0.59 -10.06 -10.16
N ALA A 156 0.78 -8.76 -10.39
CA ALA A 156 2.10 -8.12 -10.43
C ALA A 156 2.85 -8.30 -9.11
N VAL A 157 2.20 -7.96 -7.99
CA VAL A 157 2.78 -8.06 -6.65
C VAL A 157 3.19 -9.49 -6.30
N GLY A 158 2.32 -10.46 -6.57
CA GLY A 158 2.66 -11.88 -6.35
C GLY A 158 3.78 -12.37 -7.27
N GLY A 159 3.86 -11.85 -8.49
CA GLY A 159 4.95 -12.14 -9.43
C GLY A 159 6.31 -11.62 -8.96
N THR A 160 6.35 -10.43 -8.34
CA THR A 160 7.58 -9.84 -7.77
C THR A 160 8.26 -10.77 -6.77
N ILE A 161 7.48 -11.39 -5.88
CA ILE A 161 8.00 -12.35 -4.90
C ILE A 161 8.73 -13.50 -5.60
N ILE A 162 8.15 -14.03 -6.66
CA ILE A 162 8.74 -15.13 -7.42
C ILE A 162 10.02 -14.68 -8.12
N THR A 163 10.00 -13.52 -8.78
CA THR A 163 11.18 -13.05 -9.53
C THR A 163 12.36 -12.75 -8.63
N ASP A 164 12.12 -12.16 -7.46
CA ASP A 164 13.19 -11.74 -6.56
C ASP A 164 13.81 -12.93 -5.84
N ILE A 165 13.01 -13.93 -5.43
CA ILE A 165 13.51 -15.20 -4.89
C ILE A 165 14.40 -15.90 -5.93
N LEU A 166 13.93 -16.02 -7.17
CA LEU A 166 14.69 -16.69 -8.23
C LEU A 166 15.95 -15.90 -8.62
N ALA A 167 15.90 -14.57 -8.63
CA ALA A 167 17.05 -13.72 -8.93
C ALA A 167 18.15 -13.86 -7.86
N ILE A 168 17.78 -13.84 -6.57
CA ILE A 168 18.70 -14.05 -5.45
C ILE A 168 19.31 -15.45 -5.49
N LEU A 169 18.52 -16.48 -5.81
CA LEU A 169 19.02 -17.85 -5.97
C LEU A 169 20.11 -17.94 -7.04
N ILE A 170 19.89 -17.34 -8.21
CA ILE A 170 20.90 -17.33 -9.29
C ILE A 170 22.13 -16.50 -8.88
N LEU A 171 21.94 -15.32 -8.29
CA LEU A 171 23.04 -14.48 -7.79
C LEU A 171 23.91 -15.28 -6.81
N ALA A 172 23.30 -16.00 -5.88
CA ALA A 172 24.01 -16.79 -4.89
C ALA A 172 24.80 -17.95 -5.51
N VAL A 173 24.22 -18.65 -6.49
CA VAL A 173 24.92 -19.72 -7.23
C VAL A 173 26.15 -19.16 -7.95
N ILE A 174 26.00 -18.04 -8.65
CA ILE A 174 27.08 -17.43 -9.43
C ILE A 174 28.16 -16.84 -8.52
N ALA A 175 27.76 -16.13 -7.46
CA ALA A 175 28.69 -15.59 -6.46
C ALA A 175 29.43 -16.71 -5.72
N GLY A 176 28.76 -17.81 -5.38
CA GLY A 176 29.36 -18.99 -4.77
C GLY A 176 30.37 -19.67 -5.70
N GLN A 177 30.02 -19.81 -6.98
CA GLN A 177 30.93 -20.35 -7.99
C GLN A 177 32.17 -19.47 -8.18
N ALA A 178 31.99 -18.15 -8.28
CA ALA A 178 33.10 -17.20 -8.41
C ALA A 178 34.06 -17.22 -7.20
N ARG A 179 33.55 -17.56 -6.02
CA ARG A 179 34.34 -17.70 -4.78
C ARG A 179 34.90 -19.12 -4.56
N GLY A 180 34.60 -20.08 -5.44
CA GLY A 180 35.07 -21.47 -5.33
C GLY A 180 34.36 -22.32 -4.27
N ALA A 181 33.23 -21.84 -3.72
CA ALA A 181 32.43 -22.56 -2.74
C ALA A 181 30.95 -22.45 -3.11
N LEU A 182 30.38 -23.52 -3.66
CA LEU A 182 28.92 -23.68 -3.69
C LEU A 182 28.44 -23.78 -2.25
N ASN A 183 28.01 -22.66 -1.71
CA ASN A 183 27.78 -22.51 -0.29
C ASN A 183 26.43 -23.15 0.06
N LEU A 184 26.42 -24.47 0.32
CA LEU A 184 25.25 -25.20 0.84
C LEU A 184 24.64 -24.47 2.05
N PHE A 185 25.51 -23.77 2.79
CA PHE A 185 25.18 -22.87 3.88
C PHE A 185 24.21 -21.74 3.48
N PHE A 186 24.37 -21.12 2.31
CA PHE A 186 23.45 -20.06 1.84
C PHE A 186 22.06 -20.62 1.51
N LEU A 187 21.99 -21.81 0.90
CA LEU A 187 20.69 -22.44 0.63
C LEU A 187 19.97 -22.80 1.94
N LEU A 188 20.73 -23.23 2.95
CA LEU A 188 20.22 -23.44 4.31
C LEU A 188 19.78 -22.13 4.98
N GLU A 189 20.52 -21.02 4.82
CA GLU A 189 20.13 -19.68 5.31
C GLU A 189 18.82 -19.21 4.67
N LEU A 190 18.67 -19.38 3.34
CA LEU A 190 17.44 -19.04 2.63
C LEU A 190 16.25 -19.89 3.10
N ALA A 191 16.44 -21.21 3.23
CA ALA A 191 15.40 -22.10 3.74
C ALA A 191 15.04 -21.74 5.19
N ALA A 192 16.03 -21.46 6.04
CA ALA A 192 15.83 -21.03 7.41
C ALA A 192 15.09 -19.70 7.49
N PHE A 193 15.42 -18.71 6.65
CA PHE A 193 14.69 -17.45 6.56
C PHE A 193 13.23 -17.66 6.16
N LEU A 194 12.98 -18.48 5.12
CA LEU A 194 11.62 -18.74 4.65
C LEU A 194 10.78 -19.44 5.72
N ILE A 195 11.35 -20.45 6.39
CA ILE A 195 10.72 -21.16 7.51
C ILE A 195 10.46 -20.21 8.67
N PHE A 196 11.43 -19.37 9.02
CA PHE A 196 11.31 -18.38 10.07
C PHE A 196 10.20 -17.37 9.78
N VAL A 197 10.14 -16.82 8.56
CA VAL A 197 9.10 -15.89 8.12
C VAL A 197 7.71 -16.54 8.22
N VAL A 198 7.56 -17.77 7.75
CA VAL A 198 6.31 -18.53 7.87
C VAL A 198 5.94 -18.77 9.34
N LEU A 199 6.91 -19.11 10.20
CA LEU A 199 6.69 -19.34 11.62
C LEU A 199 6.27 -18.06 12.34
N MET A 200 6.93 -16.94 12.02
CA MET A 200 6.60 -15.60 12.50
C MET A 200 5.17 -15.24 12.13
N LEU A 201 4.83 -15.32 10.84
CA LEU A 201 3.50 -15.02 10.29
C LEU A 201 2.42 -15.88 10.91
N ARG A 202 2.71 -17.16 11.16
CA ARG A 202 1.72 -18.12 11.67
C ARG A 202 1.52 -18.06 13.18
N PHE A 203 2.58 -17.85 13.95
CA PHE A 203 2.56 -18.04 15.41
C PHE A 203 2.85 -16.78 16.21
N ILE A 204 3.86 -15.99 15.82
CA ILE A 204 4.34 -14.88 16.63
C ILE A 204 3.48 -13.65 16.41
N ILE A 205 3.25 -13.27 15.15
CA ILE A 205 2.51 -12.06 14.79
C ILE A 205 1.06 -12.06 15.30
N PRO A 206 0.26 -13.15 15.17
CA PRO A 206 -1.09 -13.16 15.70
C PRO A 206 -1.12 -13.03 17.23
N ARG A 207 -0.12 -13.60 17.93
CA ARG A 207 -0.01 -13.54 19.40
C ARG A 207 0.46 -12.18 19.88
N LEU A 208 1.51 -11.64 19.26
CA LEU A 208 2.08 -10.33 19.57
C LEU A 208 1.05 -9.23 19.27
N GLY A 209 0.38 -9.31 18.12
CA GLY A 209 -0.69 -8.40 17.72
C GLY A 209 -1.86 -8.41 18.69
N LYS A 210 -2.40 -9.59 19.02
CA LYS A 210 -3.48 -9.68 20.02
C LYS A 210 -3.08 -9.17 21.39
N TRP A 211 -1.86 -9.48 21.84
CA TRP A 211 -1.37 -9.04 23.15
C TRP A 211 -1.18 -7.52 23.20
N PHE A 212 -0.54 -6.96 22.17
CA PHE A 212 -0.24 -5.54 22.07
C PHE A 212 -1.52 -4.70 21.91
N PHE A 213 -2.39 -5.05 20.97
CA PHE A 213 -3.64 -4.32 20.73
C PHE A 213 -4.67 -4.45 21.88
N ARG A 214 -4.63 -5.52 22.68
CA ARG A 214 -5.51 -5.66 23.86
C ARG A 214 -4.99 -4.96 25.11
N ARG A 215 -3.68 -4.75 25.27
CA ARG A 215 -3.09 -4.27 26.53
C ARG A 215 -2.46 -2.87 26.47
N LEU A 216 -1.96 -2.43 25.32
CA LEU A 216 -1.14 -1.20 25.19
C LEU A 216 -1.76 -0.13 24.27
N ALA A 217 -2.91 -0.38 23.65
CA ALA A 217 -3.32 0.33 22.43
C ALA A 217 -4.38 1.45 22.50
N PRO A 218 -4.64 2.18 23.60
CA PRO A 218 -5.43 3.41 23.47
C PRO A 218 -4.66 4.54 22.77
N ASP A 219 -3.31 4.54 22.81
CA ASP A 219 -2.51 5.62 22.22
C ASP A 219 -2.05 5.31 20.78
N SER A 220 -2.47 6.16 19.85
CA SER A 220 -2.09 6.12 18.43
C SER A 220 -0.57 6.22 18.18
N LEU A 221 0.19 6.91 19.04
CA LEU A 221 1.63 7.10 18.89
C LEU A 221 2.40 5.81 19.20
N VAL A 222 1.99 5.11 20.25
CA VAL A 222 2.57 3.81 20.63
C VAL A 222 2.29 2.75 19.55
N GLN A 223 1.09 2.76 18.95
CA GLN A 223 0.78 1.90 17.81
C GLN A 223 1.70 2.18 16.62
N PHE A 224 1.91 3.46 16.27
CA PHE A 224 2.80 3.83 15.18
C PHE A 224 4.25 3.39 15.42
N ALA A 225 4.79 3.62 16.62
CA ALA A 225 6.14 3.20 17.00
C ALA A 225 6.32 1.66 16.93
N PHE A 226 5.31 0.91 17.36
CA PHE A 226 5.31 -0.55 17.25
C PHE A 226 5.39 -1.02 15.80
N VAL A 227 4.61 -0.40 14.91
CA VAL A 227 4.63 -0.73 13.48
C VAL A 227 6.02 -0.51 12.88
N LEU A 228 6.66 0.62 13.17
CA LEU A 228 8.03 0.88 12.70
C LEU A 228 9.04 -0.08 13.27
N THR A 229 8.89 -0.45 14.54
CA THR A 229 9.75 -1.46 15.17
C THR A 229 9.67 -2.79 14.42
N VAL A 230 8.46 -3.25 14.09
CA VAL A 230 8.27 -4.49 13.33
C VAL A 230 8.85 -4.38 11.92
N LEU A 231 8.61 -3.26 11.23
CA LEU A 231 9.18 -2.98 9.90
C LEU A 231 10.71 -3.11 9.91
N PHE A 232 11.38 -2.40 10.81
CA PHE A 232 12.84 -2.41 10.86
C PHE A 232 13.40 -3.73 11.37
N ALA A 233 12.75 -4.39 12.34
CA ALA A 233 13.19 -5.68 12.85
C ALA A 233 13.17 -6.76 11.75
N PHE A 234 12.11 -6.84 10.95
CA PHE A 234 12.05 -7.78 9.83
C PHE A 234 13.04 -7.43 8.71
N SER A 235 13.20 -6.14 8.40
CA SER A 235 14.15 -5.68 7.39
C SER A 235 15.60 -5.99 7.78
N PHE A 236 15.94 -5.76 9.05
CA PHE A 236 17.24 -6.09 9.63
C PHE A 236 17.47 -7.60 9.66
N LEU A 237 16.46 -8.38 10.04
CA LEU A 237 16.60 -9.83 10.08
C LEU A 237 16.78 -10.44 8.69
N ALA A 238 16.10 -9.89 7.66
CA ALA A 238 16.34 -10.27 6.28
C ALA A 238 17.81 -10.04 5.89
N GLU A 239 18.38 -8.88 6.24
CA GLU A 239 19.80 -8.59 6.00
C GLU A 239 20.75 -9.54 6.71
N VAL A 240 20.49 -9.87 7.98
CA VAL A 240 21.30 -10.83 8.75
C VAL A 240 21.31 -12.21 8.10
N LEU A 241 20.23 -12.57 7.40
CA LEU A 241 20.07 -13.84 6.70
C LEU A 241 20.47 -13.76 5.23
N SER A 242 21.28 -12.76 4.86
CA SER A 242 21.79 -12.54 3.50
C SER A 242 20.70 -12.29 2.45
N MET A 243 19.51 -11.86 2.89
CA MET A 243 18.37 -11.49 2.02
C MET A 243 18.27 -9.97 1.88
N GLU A 244 17.53 -9.52 0.87
CA GLU A 244 17.25 -8.10 0.71
C GLU A 244 16.34 -7.56 1.82
N LYS A 245 16.75 -6.44 2.42
CA LYS A 245 15.99 -5.71 3.46
C LYS A 245 14.53 -5.47 3.06
N ILE A 246 14.32 -5.24 1.76
CA ILE A 246 13.06 -4.92 1.12
C ILE A 246 12.05 -6.08 1.20
N ILE A 247 12.55 -7.32 1.11
CA ILE A 247 11.74 -8.52 1.31
C ILE A 247 11.29 -8.61 2.78
N GLY A 248 12.19 -8.29 3.72
CA GLY A 248 11.84 -8.18 5.14
C GLY A 248 10.73 -7.14 5.38
N ALA A 249 10.85 -5.96 4.81
CA ALA A 249 9.82 -4.91 4.90
C ALA A 249 8.46 -5.35 4.33
N PHE A 250 8.46 -6.05 3.20
CA PHE A 250 7.25 -6.62 2.61
C PHE A 250 6.56 -7.61 3.56
N PHE A 251 7.32 -8.54 4.14
CA PHE A 251 6.77 -9.52 5.09
C PHE A 251 6.30 -8.88 6.40
N ALA A 252 6.95 -7.81 6.88
CA ALA A 252 6.42 -7.01 7.98
C ALA A 252 5.08 -6.37 7.66
N GLY A 253 4.90 -5.88 6.43
CA GLY A 253 3.61 -5.36 5.99
C GLY A 253 2.54 -6.46 5.97
N LEU A 254 2.89 -7.60 5.39
CA LEU A 254 2.01 -8.77 5.31
C LEU A 254 1.57 -9.28 6.69
N ALA A 255 2.49 -9.26 7.63
CA ALA A 255 2.28 -9.61 9.02
C ALA A 255 1.24 -8.70 9.70
N LEU A 256 1.38 -7.40 9.49
CA LEU A 256 0.57 -6.39 10.16
C LEU A 256 -0.75 -6.09 9.43
N ASN A 257 -0.90 -6.53 8.18
CA ASN A 257 -2.08 -6.31 7.33
C ASN A 257 -3.41 -6.58 8.04
N ARG A 258 -3.52 -7.71 8.77
CA ARG A 258 -4.76 -8.06 9.50
C ARG A 258 -5.01 -7.21 10.74
N LEU A 259 -3.96 -6.61 11.30
CA LEU A 259 -4.02 -5.82 12.53
C LEU A 259 -4.26 -4.34 12.24
N ILE A 260 -3.99 -3.89 11.01
CA ILE A 260 -4.10 -2.50 10.58
C ILE A 260 -5.08 -2.44 9.41
N PRO A 261 -6.39 -2.29 9.68
CA PRO A 261 -7.38 -2.14 8.63
C PRO A 261 -7.02 -0.97 7.71
N GLU A 262 -7.29 -1.12 6.41
CA GLU A 262 -6.98 -0.13 5.38
C GLU A 262 -7.57 1.26 5.68
N LYS A 263 -8.72 1.32 6.36
CA LYS A 263 -9.43 2.56 6.73
C LYS A 263 -9.08 3.10 8.12
N SER A 264 -8.14 2.48 8.82
CA SER A 264 -7.76 2.91 10.17
C SER A 264 -6.97 4.21 10.15
N GLY A 265 -7.09 5.04 11.19
CA GLY A 265 -6.26 6.25 11.33
C GLY A 265 -4.76 5.96 11.36
N LEU A 266 -4.36 4.77 11.84
CA LEU A 266 -2.99 4.29 11.81
C LEU A 266 -2.48 4.10 10.37
N MET A 267 -3.30 3.52 9.48
CA MET A 267 -2.95 3.38 8.06
C MET A 267 -2.73 4.73 7.39
N ASN A 268 -3.63 5.70 7.62
CA ASN A 268 -3.50 7.05 7.07
C ASN A 268 -2.19 7.72 7.51
N ARG A 269 -1.82 7.59 8.78
CA ARG A 269 -0.55 8.12 9.32
C ARG A 269 0.67 7.46 8.67
N LEU A 270 0.66 6.13 8.51
CA LEU A 270 1.74 5.39 7.84
C LEU A 270 1.91 5.84 6.38
N ARG A 271 0.80 5.97 5.64
CA ARG A 271 0.82 6.48 4.26
C ARG A 271 1.32 7.92 4.19
N PHE A 272 0.88 8.78 5.10
CA PHE A 272 1.30 10.18 5.14
C PHE A 272 2.82 10.29 5.37
N VAL A 273 3.34 9.64 6.41
CA VAL A 273 4.77 9.69 6.73
C VAL A 273 5.62 9.11 5.60
N GLY A 274 5.24 7.95 5.06
CA GLY A 274 5.95 7.33 3.94
C GLY A 274 5.98 8.24 2.70
N ASN A 275 4.82 8.71 2.25
CA ASN A 275 4.69 9.48 1.01
C ASN A 275 5.23 10.91 1.11
N ALA A 276 5.19 11.54 2.29
CA ALA A 276 5.63 12.92 2.47
C ALA A 276 7.13 13.04 2.72
N LEU A 277 7.75 12.05 3.39
CA LEU A 277 9.14 12.14 3.85
C LEU A 277 10.07 11.15 3.16
N PHE A 278 9.86 9.85 3.38
CA PHE A 278 10.88 8.85 3.05
C PHE A 278 10.89 8.45 1.57
N ILE A 279 9.71 8.25 0.97
CA ILE A 279 9.58 7.83 -0.44
C ILE A 279 10.18 8.88 -1.39
N PRO A 280 9.93 10.19 -1.23
CA PRO A 280 10.55 11.19 -2.08
C PRO A 280 12.08 11.24 -1.97
N VAL A 281 12.63 11.13 -0.74
CA VAL A 281 14.09 11.10 -0.52
C VAL A 281 14.71 9.90 -1.22
N PHE A 282 14.06 8.74 -1.17
CA PHE A 282 14.49 7.56 -1.91
C PHE A 282 14.56 7.81 -3.42
N LEU A 283 13.52 8.39 -4.01
CA LEU A 283 13.47 8.68 -5.46
C LEU A 283 14.57 9.67 -5.89
N ILE A 284 14.81 10.70 -5.08
CA ILE A 284 15.90 11.66 -5.29
C ILE A 284 17.25 10.92 -5.22
N SER A 285 17.46 10.08 -4.20
CA SER A 285 18.70 9.30 -4.03
C SER A 285 18.97 8.34 -5.19
N VAL A 286 17.93 7.77 -5.80
CA VAL A 286 18.05 6.96 -7.03
C VAL A 286 18.56 7.82 -8.19
N GLY A 287 18.01 9.03 -8.37
CA GLY A 287 18.49 9.97 -9.38
C GLY A 287 19.95 10.38 -9.19
N MET A 288 20.40 10.54 -7.93
CA MET A 288 21.77 10.92 -7.59
C MET A 288 22.83 9.86 -7.95
N LEU A 289 22.45 8.60 -8.19
CA LEU A 289 23.39 7.55 -8.58
C LEU A 289 23.93 7.73 -10.01
N ILE A 290 23.27 8.52 -10.83
CA ILE A 290 23.47 8.51 -12.28
C ILE A 290 24.67 9.37 -12.66
N ASN A 291 25.75 8.71 -13.04
CA ASN A 291 26.97 9.36 -13.50
C ASN A 291 26.96 9.56 -15.02
N PHE A 292 26.64 10.78 -15.47
CA PHE A 292 26.70 11.12 -16.89
C PHE A 292 28.12 11.23 -17.41
N ASP A 293 29.10 11.55 -16.56
CA ASP A 293 30.44 11.85 -17.01
C ASP A 293 31.11 10.60 -17.62
N HIS A 294 30.96 9.44 -16.96
CA HIS A 294 31.43 8.16 -17.49
C HIS A 294 30.68 7.74 -18.76
N LEU A 295 29.37 8.00 -18.85
CA LEU A 295 28.58 7.71 -20.05
C LEU A 295 29.03 8.58 -21.22
N LEU A 296 29.25 9.88 -21.01
CA LEU A 296 29.61 10.83 -22.08
C LEU A 296 31.00 10.58 -22.67
N HIS A 297 31.95 10.08 -21.87
CA HIS A 297 33.34 9.88 -22.32
C HIS A 297 33.61 8.48 -22.90
N SER A 298 32.71 7.51 -22.71
CA SER A 298 32.85 6.14 -23.20
C SER A 298 31.72 5.79 -24.20
N PRO A 299 31.99 5.80 -25.52
CA PRO A 299 31.00 5.38 -26.53
C PRO A 299 30.52 3.94 -26.32
N THR A 300 31.38 3.08 -25.78
CA THR A 300 31.04 1.69 -25.44
C THR A 300 30.08 1.61 -24.26
N ALA A 301 30.23 2.48 -23.25
CA ALA A 301 29.29 2.55 -22.12
C ALA A 301 27.87 2.92 -22.59
N TRP A 302 27.74 3.85 -23.55
CA TRP A 302 26.44 4.19 -24.14
C TRP A 302 25.81 3.01 -24.88
N LEU A 303 26.59 2.27 -25.67
CA LEU A 303 26.09 1.10 -26.39
C LEU A 303 25.59 0.03 -25.40
N VAL A 304 26.39 -0.26 -24.36
CA VAL A 304 26.01 -1.23 -23.31
C VAL A 304 24.74 -0.77 -22.59
N ALA A 305 24.67 0.50 -22.17
CA ALA A 305 23.50 1.08 -21.52
C ALA A 305 22.24 0.98 -22.39
N ALA A 306 22.35 1.32 -23.69
CA ALA A 306 21.25 1.26 -24.64
C ALA A 306 20.76 -0.18 -24.86
N VAL A 307 21.68 -1.14 -25.03
CA VAL A 307 21.37 -2.56 -25.20
C VAL A 307 20.68 -3.12 -23.95
N MET A 308 21.25 -2.87 -22.76
CA MET A 308 20.66 -3.32 -21.49
C MET A 308 19.25 -2.76 -21.28
N SER A 309 19.08 -1.45 -21.53
CA SER A 309 17.79 -0.79 -21.39
C SER A 309 16.76 -1.29 -22.38
N ALA A 310 17.15 -1.50 -23.64
CA ALA A 310 16.28 -2.08 -24.65
C ALA A 310 15.84 -3.50 -24.28
N ILE A 311 16.78 -4.36 -23.85
CA ILE A 311 16.47 -5.72 -23.43
C ILE A 311 15.53 -5.70 -22.23
N ALA A 312 15.81 -4.91 -21.19
CA ALA A 312 14.99 -4.82 -19.98
C ALA A 312 13.54 -4.42 -20.32
N ILE A 313 13.36 -3.37 -21.12
CA ILE A 313 12.03 -2.86 -21.49
C ILE A 313 11.30 -3.86 -22.40
N VAL A 314 11.95 -4.33 -23.48
CA VAL A 314 11.32 -5.22 -24.46
C VAL A 314 10.97 -6.56 -23.86
N SER A 315 11.85 -7.15 -23.06
CA SER A 315 11.59 -8.46 -22.44
C SER A 315 10.48 -8.38 -21.39
N LYS A 316 10.39 -7.29 -20.62
CA LYS A 316 9.29 -7.06 -19.67
C LYS A 316 7.97 -6.80 -20.38
N ALA A 317 7.99 -6.05 -21.47
CA ALA A 317 6.80 -5.85 -22.30
C ALA A 317 6.33 -7.18 -22.91
N ALA A 318 7.24 -7.98 -23.45
CA ALA A 318 6.94 -9.31 -23.96
C ALA A 318 6.36 -10.22 -22.87
N ALA A 319 6.95 -10.22 -21.67
CA ALA A 319 6.43 -10.98 -20.55
C ALA A 319 5.01 -10.57 -20.17
N ALA A 320 4.73 -9.27 -20.08
CA ALA A 320 3.39 -8.76 -19.78
C ALA A 320 2.37 -9.10 -20.86
N LEU A 321 2.76 -9.07 -22.14
CA LEU A 321 1.87 -9.43 -23.27
C LEU A 321 1.60 -10.94 -23.32
N VAL A 322 2.62 -11.78 -23.17
CA VAL A 322 2.49 -13.25 -23.24
C VAL A 322 1.66 -13.76 -22.06
N SER A 323 2.04 -13.39 -20.83
CA SER A 323 1.27 -13.75 -19.64
C SER A 323 -0.11 -13.10 -19.63
N GLY A 324 -0.20 -11.85 -20.11
CA GLY A 324 -1.44 -11.11 -20.32
C GLY A 324 -2.44 -11.86 -21.18
N GLY A 325 -2.01 -12.29 -22.36
CA GLY A 325 -2.83 -13.05 -23.30
C GLY A 325 -3.27 -14.40 -22.73
N LEU A 326 -2.35 -15.13 -22.07
CA LEU A 326 -2.64 -16.42 -21.46
C LEU A 326 -3.66 -16.32 -20.31
N LEU A 327 -3.54 -15.27 -19.50
CA LEU A 327 -4.42 -15.01 -18.35
C LEU A 327 -5.68 -14.21 -18.72
N ARG A 328 -5.86 -13.86 -20.00
CA ARG A 328 -6.98 -13.08 -20.54
C ARG A 328 -7.15 -11.73 -19.85
N PHE A 329 -6.05 -11.00 -19.71
CA PHE A 329 -6.05 -9.60 -19.26
C PHE A 329 -6.42 -8.68 -20.43
N ASP A 330 -7.10 -7.56 -20.13
CA ASP A 330 -7.32 -6.51 -21.12
C ASP A 330 -6.05 -5.70 -21.37
N LEU A 331 -5.97 -4.97 -22.48
CA LEU A 331 -4.80 -4.13 -22.82
C LEU A 331 -4.44 -3.13 -21.72
N LYS A 332 -5.44 -2.61 -21.00
CA LYS A 332 -5.23 -1.68 -19.88
C LYS A 332 -4.57 -2.38 -18.69
N GLU A 333 -5.02 -3.60 -18.39
CA GLU A 333 -4.46 -4.45 -17.34
C GLU A 333 -3.05 -4.93 -17.68
N MET A 334 -2.79 -5.31 -18.94
CA MET A 334 -1.45 -5.63 -19.42
C MET A 334 -0.50 -4.43 -19.32
N GLY A 335 -0.98 -3.22 -19.63
CA GLY A 335 -0.21 -1.98 -19.45
C GLY A 335 0.12 -1.69 -17.98
N LEU A 336 -0.79 -2.04 -17.06
CA LEU A 336 -0.55 -1.95 -15.62
C LEU A 336 0.47 -3.00 -15.16
N LEU A 337 0.34 -4.26 -15.59
CA LEU A 337 1.31 -5.33 -15.33
C LEU A 337 2.72 -4.94 -15.79
N PHE A 338 2.85 -4.43 -17.02
CA PHE A 338 4.11 -3.93 -17.55
C PHE A 338 4.64 -2.76 -16.70
N GLY A 339 3.81 -1.74 -16.45
CA GLY A 339 4.23 -0.55 -15.70
C GLY A 339 4.68 -0.85 -14.27
N MET A 340 4.07 -1.83 -13.60
CA MET A 340 4.47 -2.26 -12.26
C MET A 340 5.74 -3.14 -12.28
N SER A 341 5.95 -3.93 -13.33
CA SER A 341 7.04 -4.92 -13.39
C SER A 341 8.30 -4.49 -14.13
N VAL A 342 8.25 -3.40 -14.90
CA VAL A 342 9.42 -2.91 -15.65
C VAL A 342 10.43 -2.21 -14.75
N ASN A 343 10.03 -1.69 -13.58
CA ASN A 343 10.92 -0.89 -12.73
C ASN A 343 12.00 -1.75 -12.06
N GLN A 344 13.26 -1.45 -12.32
CA GLN A 344 14.41 -2.00 -11.58
C GLN A 344 14.84 -1.04 -10.47
N ALA A 345 15.35 -1.58 -9.36
CA ALA A 345 15.97 -0.77 -8.31
C ALA A 345 16.96 -1.59 -7.48
N ALA A 346 16.53 -2.10 -6.33
CA ALA A 346 17.45 -2.59 -5.30
C ALA A 346 18.12 -3.92 -5.64
N ALA A 347 17.35 -4.92 -6.07
CA ALA A 347 17.90 -6.23 -6.43
C ALA A 347 18.90 -6.13 -7.58
N THR A 348 18.55 -5.32 -8.59
CA THR A 348 19.42 -4.97 -9.71
C THR A 348 20.71 -4.29 -9.25
N LEU A 349 20.61 -3.31 -8.33
CA LEU A 349 21.78 -2.61 -7.78
C LEU A 349 22.66 -3.56 -6.95
N ALA A 350 22.07 -4.44 -6.14
CA ALA A 350 22.81 -5.43 -5.37
C ALA A 350 23.55 -6.40 -6.30
N ALA A 351 22.87 -6.93 -7.32
CA ALA A 351 23.46 -7.85 -8.28
C ALA A 351 24.62 -7.22 -9.07
N VAL A 352 24.47 -5.98 -9.56
CA VAL A 352 25.56 -5.32 -10.30
C VAL A 352 26.75 -4.99 -9.41
N LEU A 353 26.53 -4.57 -8.15
CA LEU A 353 27.62 -4.30 -7.21
C LEU A 353 28.37 -5.57 -6.83
N VAL A 354 27.66 -6.67 -6.57
CA VAL A 354 28.29 -7.96 -6.30
C VAL A 354 29.05 -8.46 -7.53
N GLY A 355 28.45 -8.38 -8.72
CA GLY A 355 29.12 -8.77 -9.97
C GLY A 355 30.36 -7.92 -10.24
N TYR A 356 30.33 -6.62 -9.96
CA TYR A 356 31.48 -5.72 -10.06
C TYR A 356 32.59 -6.10 -9.05
N GLN A 357 32.23 -6.34 -7.78
CA GLN A 357 33.18 -6.77 -6.74
C GLN A 357 33.84 -8.12 -7.05
N LEU A 358 33.10 -9.04 -7.67
CA LEU A 358 33.61 -10.33 -8.12
C LEU A 358 34.36 -10.24 -9.47
N LYS A 359 34.54 -9.04 -10.02
CA LYS A 359 35.17 -8.77 -11.32
C LYS A 359 34.48 -9.47 -12.50
N LEU A 360 33.19 -9.80 -12.35
CA LEU A 360 32.33 -10.31 -13.42
C LEU A 360 31.82 -9.17 -14.32
N PHE A 361 31.72 -7.96 -13.77
CA PHE A 361 31.28 -6.76 -14.47
C PHE A 361 32.35 -5.67 -14.46
N ASN A 362 32.39 -4.87 -15.53
CA ASN A 362 33.23 -3.68 -15.64
C ASN A 362 32.43 -2.39 -15.32
N GLU A 363 33.10 -1.24 -15.34
CA GLU A 363 32.48 0.07 -15.07
C GLU A 363 31.41 0.45 -16.11
N ASP A 364 31.52 -0.05 -17.35
CA ASP A 364 30.49 0.16 -18.39
C ASP A 364 29.17 -0.50 -18.01
N ILE A 365 29.19 -1.75 -17.51
CA ILE A 365 27.98 -2.45 -17.05
C ILE A 365 27.41 -1.81 -15.80
N LEU A 366 28.26 -1.36 -14.88
CA LEU A 366 27.81 -0.64 -13.70
C LEU A 366 27.06 0.64 -14.10
N SER A 367 27.69 1.49 -14.90
CA SER A 367 27.09 2.74 -15.40
C SER A 367 25.85 2.49 -16.26
N GLY A 368 25.89 1.48 -17.12
CA GLY A 368 24.77 1.06 -17.95
C GLY A 368 23.58 0.53 -17.14
N THR A 369 23.83 -0.17 -16.03
CA THR A 369 22.78 -0.61 -15.10
C THR A 369 22.11 0.58 -14.41
N LEU A 370 22.88 1.58 -13.99
CA LEU A 370 22.35 2.79 -13.36
C LEU A 370 21.48 3.58 -14.35
N PHE A 371 21.91 3.70 -15.61
CA PHE A 371 21.11 4.31 -16.67
C PHE A 371 19.83 3.51 -16.97
N MET A 372 19.94 2.18 -17.04
CA MET A 372 18.79 1.30 -17.23
C MET A 372 17.75 1.48 -16.11
N ILE A 373 18.17 1.46 -14.84
CA ILE A 373 17.29 1.69 -13.67
C ILE A 373 16.48 2.99 -13.83
N LEU A 374 17.12 4.04 -14.34
CA LEU A 374 16.40 5.29 -14.65
C LEU A 374 15.40 5.10 -15.78
N LEU A 375 15.83 4.58 -16.92
CA LEU A 375 14.96 4.51 -18.09
C LEU A 375 13.73 3.66 -17.81
N THR A 376 13.90 2.59 -17.04
CA THR A 376 12.83 1.67 -16.70
C THR A 376 11.93 2.19 -15.58
N SER A 377 12.47 2.88 -14.58
CA SER A 377 11.65 3.59 -13.58
C SER A 377 10.81 4.71 -14.21
N LEU A 378 11.36 5.43 -15.18
CA LEU A 378 10.63 6.41 -15.98
C LEU A 378 9.52 5.74 -16.80
N THR A 379 9.87 4.69 -17.55
CA THR A 379 8.94 3.95 -18.40
C THR A 379 7.80 3.33 -17.57
N GLY A 380 8.14 2.74 -16.43
CA GLY A 380 7.17 2.15 -15.52
C GLY A 380 6.24 3.19 -14.91
N ALA A 381 6.77 4.31 -14.41
CA ALA A 381 5.95 5.39 -13.86
C ALA A 381 4.95 5.95 -14.88
N VAL A 382 5.40 6.19 -16.12
CA VAL A 382 4.54 6.67 -17.20
C VAL A 382 3.49 5.63 -17.58
N SER A 383 3.89 4.37 -17.78
CA SER A 383 2.97 3.29 -18.14
C SER A 383 1.93 3.04 -17.05
N THR A 384 2.34 2.97 -15.78
CA THR A 384 1.44 2.78 -14.65
C THR A 384 0.46 3.94 -14.50
N GLU A 385 0.90 5.20 -14.66
CA GLU A 385 -0.03 6.33 -14.56
C GLU A 385 -1.05 6.35 -15.71
N GLN A 386 -0.62 6.06 -16.95
CA GLN A 386 -1.53 6.01 -18.10
C GLN A 386 -2.51 4.83 -18.00
N ALA A 387 -2.04 3.63 -17.68
CA ALA A 387 -2.87 2.44 -17.51
C ALA A 387 -3.82 2.61 -16.33
N GLY A 388 -3.31 3.07 -15.19
CA GLY A 388 -4.10 3.32 -13.98
C GLY A 388 -5.20 4.35 -14.22
N LYS A 389 -4.91 5.47 -14.90
CA LYS A 389 -5.93 6.45 -15.28
C LYS A 389 -7.00 5.84 -16.19
N LYS A 390 -6.60 5.05 -17.21
CA LYS A 390 -7.55 4.41 -18.14
C LYS A 390 -8.44 3.37 -17.45
N MET A 391 -7.91 2.62 -16.48
CA MET A 391 -8.68 1.66 -15.68
C MET A 391 -9.63 2.37 -14.73
N ALA A 392 -9.16 3.37 -14.00
CA ALA A 392 -9.99 4.13 -13.06
C ALA A 392 -11.11 4.93 -13.74
N LEU A 393 -10.93 5.34 -15.00
CA LEU A 393 -12.00 5.95 -15.80
C LEU A 393 -13.02 4.92 -16.28
N ALA A 394 -12.56 3.73 -16.71
CA ALA A 394 -13.45 2.66 -17.15
C ALA A 394 -14.37 2.18 -16.02
N GLU A 395 -13.87 2.13 -14.78
CA GLU A 395 -14.66 1.81 -13.59
C GLU A 395 -15.75 2.86 -13.29
N LYS A 396 -15.56 4.12 -13.72
CA LYS A 396 -16.57 5.18 -13.61
C LYS A 396 -17.63 5.13 -14.72
N ASP A 397 -17.30 4.54 -15.86
CA ASP A 397 -18.16 4.45 -17.05
C ASP A 397 -19.03 3.17 -17.06
N GLU A 398 -18.85 2.25 -16.11
CA GLU A 398 -19.79 1.13 -15.93
C GLU A 398 -21.19 1.68 -15.58
N PRO A 399 -22.25 1.23 -16.26
CA PRO A 399 -23.60 1.73 -16.01
C PRO A 399 -23.97 1.49 -14.55
N TYR A 400 -24.29 2.58 -13.84
CA TYR A 400 -24.78 2.60 -12.47
C TYR A 400 -25.89 1.57 -12.28
N THR A 401 -25.50 0.39 -11.79
CA THR A 401 -26.44 -0.67 -11.45
C THR A 401 -26.94 -0.41 -10.04
N TYR A 402 -28.22 -0.69 -9.76
CA TYR A 402 -28.95 -0.37 -8.52
C TYR A 402 -28.25 -0.76 -7.20
N ALA A 403 -27.19 -1.58 -7.25
CA ALA A 403 -26.31 -1.95 -6.13
C ALA A 403 -25.37 -0.82 -5.63
N HIS A 404 -25.30 0.35 -6.29
CA HIS A 404 -24.39 1.45 -5.93
C HIS A 404 -25.11 2.75 -5.53
N ARG A 405 -26.11 2.66 -4.63
CA ARG A 405 -26.64 3.86 -3.98
C ARG A 405 -25.59 4.43 -3.01
N PRO A 406 -25.49 5.77 -2.85
CA PRO A 406 -24.64 6.36 -1.82
C PRO A 406 -25.09 5.85 -0.44
N GLU A 407 -24.25 5.03 0.18
CA GLU A 407 -24.53 4.49 1.51
C GLU A 407 -24.34 5.59 2.55
N ARG A 408 -25.47 6.10 3.06
CA ARG A 408 -25.50 7.10 4.12
C ARG A 408 -25.85 6.41 5.43
N PHE A 409 -24.90 6.44 6.35
CA PHE A 409 -25.03 5.84 7.66
C PHE A 409 -25.50 6.87 8.67
N MET A 410 -26.60 6.57 9.34
CA MET A 410 -27.07 7.30 10.51
C MET A 410 -26.73 6.51 11.76
N ILE A 411 -26.27 7.20 12.80
CA ILE A 411 -25.89 6.58 14.06
C ILE A 411 -26.78 7.18 15.15
N ALA A 412 -27.76 6.41 15.61
CA ALA A 412 -28.64 6.83 16.69
C ALA A 412 -27.97 6.52 18.04
N VAL A 413 -27.61 7.57 18.77
CA VAL A 413 -26.81 7.44 19.99
C VAL A 413 -27.54 8.02 21.19
N LYS A 414 -27.70 7.19 22.23
CA LYS A 414 -28.09 7.64 23.58
C LYS A 414 -26.88 7.83 24.51
N ASP A 415 -25.89 6.95 24.35
CA ASP A 415 -24.70 6.70 25.19
C ASP A 415 -23.37 7.23 24.63
N GLN A 416 -22.56 8.02 25.36
CA GLN A 416 -21.19 8.38 24.93
C GLN A 416 -20.32 7.14 24.64
N ASN A 417 -20.36 6.13 25.51
CA ASN A 417 -19.57 4.90 25.34
C ASN A 417 -19.94 4.10 24.07
N ALA A 418 -21.17 4.24 23.58
CA ALA A 418 -21.62 3.55 22.38
C ALA A 418 -21.25 4.31 21.09
N LEU A 419 -21.05 5.63 21.17
CA LEU A 419 -20.78 6.49 20.02
C LEU A 419 -19.51 6.07 19.27
N ALA A 420 -18.38 5.96 19.97
CA ALA A 420 -17.10 5.61 19.39
C ALA A 420 -17.15 4.23 18.71
N ALA A 421 -17.69 3.23 19.41
CA ALA A 421 -17.79 1.86 18.88
C ALA A 421 -18.73 1.76 17.66
N LEU A 422 -19.83 2.53 17.65
CA LEU A 422 -20.73 2.58 16.50
C LEU A 422 -20.15 3.37 15.33
N LEU A 423 -19.37 4.42 15.58
CA LEU A 423 -18.62 5.15 14.55
C LEU A 423 -17.60 4.21 13.90
N ASP A 424 -16.81 3.49 14.69
CA ASP A 424 -15.85 2.51 14.17
C ASP A 424 -16.54 1.43 13.31
N LEU A 425 -17.68 0.92 13.79
CA LEU A 425 -18.49 -0.02 13.02
C LEU A 425 -19.00 0.61 11.72
N ALA A 426 -19.47 1.87 11.74
CA ALA A 426 -19.92 2.57 10.54
C ALA A 426 -18.79 2.76 9.53
N VAL A 427 -17.58 3.12 10.00
CA VAL A 427 -16.38 3.25 9.15
C VAL A 427 -16.03 1.90 8.50
N PHE A 428 -16.15 0.81 9.27
CA PHE A 428 -15.90 -0.54 8.79
C PHE A 428 -16.88 -0.95 7.69
N LEU A 429 -18.19 -0.79 7.93
CA LEU A 429 -19.29 -1.26 7.06
C LEU A 429 -19.44 -0.48 5.74
N ARG A 430 -18.92 0.75 5.65
CA ARG A 430 -19.08 1.59 4.45
C ARG A 430 -18.40 1.01 3.20
N ALA A 431 -19.00 1.25 2.02
CA ALA A 431 -18.35 0.94 0.75
C ALA A 431 -16.93 1.57 0.61
N PRO A 432 -15.96 0.86 0.01
CA PRO A 432 -14.61 1.39 -0.23
C PRO A 432 -14.65 2.66 -1.09
N GLY A 433 -14.01 3.74 -0.65
CA GLY A 433 -13.97 5.01 -1.39
C GLY A 433 -15.21 5.90 -1.26
N SER A 434 -16.23 5.50 -0.49
CA SER A 434 -17.39 6.36 -0.21
C SER A 434 -16.95 7.63 0.52
N ARG A 435 -17.29 8.79 -0.05
CA ARG A 435 -17.07 10.13 0.54
C ARG A 435 -18.29 10.66 1.28
N GLU A 436 -19.34 9.86 1.43
CA GLU A 436 -20.55 10.28 2.12
C GLU A 436 -20.26 10.60 3.59
N ALA A 437 -21.07 11.42 4.23
CA ALA A 437 -20.87 11.73 5.63
C ALA A 437 -21.47 10.67 6.55
N LEU A 438 -20.97 10.59 7.79
CA LEU A 438 -21.67 9.93 8.87
C LEU A 438 -22.61 10.93 9.54
N TYR A 439 -23.81 10.47 9.90
CA TYR A 439 -24.85 11.28 10.51
C TYR A 439 -25.14 10.78 11.93
N PRO A 440 -24.30 11.11 12.92
CA PRO A 440 -24.63 10.85 14.32
C PRO A 440 -25.80 11.74 14.71
N VAL A 441 -26.84 11.11 15.26
CA VAL A 441 -28.10 11.78 15.59
C VAL A 441 -28.42 11.57 17.06
N HIS A 442 -28.79 12.67 17.70
CA HIS A 442 -29.37 12.68 19.03
C HIS A 442 -30.75 13.31 18.97
N ILE A 443 -31.76 12.61 19.50
CA ILE A 443 -33.14 13.10 19.56
C ILE A 443 -33.40 13.64 20.96
N ILE A 444 -33.71 14.93 21.02
CA ILE A 444 -34.07 15.64 22.25
C ILE A 444 -35.59 15.50 22.43
N PRO A 445 -36.06 14.96 23.56
CA PRO A 445 -37.48 14.86 23.82
C PRO A 445 -38.10 16.26 23.94
N ASP A 446 -39.27 16.46 23.34
CA ASP A 446 -40.02 17.73 23.36
C ASP A 446 -40.76 17.98 24.71
N TYR A 447 -40.28 17.35 25.78
CA TYR A 447 -40.82 17.44 27.13
C TYR A 447 -39.66 17.57 28.12
N GLY A 448 -39.54 18.72 28.79
CA GLY A 448 -38.46 18.99 29.74
C GLY A 448 -37.68 20.26 29.42
N ASP A 449 -36.49 20.38 30.01
CA ASP A 449 -35.58 21.52 29.79
C ASP A 449 -34.76 21.30 28.51
N THR A 450 -35.27 21.87 27.41
CA THR A 450 -34.77 21.63 26.06
C THR A 450 -33.37 22.24 25.83
N GLU A 451 -32.99 23.27 26.59
CA GLU A 451 -31.70 23.94 26.44
C GLU A 451 -30.55 23.15 27.08
N THR A 452 -30.78 22.55 28.26
CA THR A 452 -29.78 21.69 28.90
C THR A 452 -29.60 20.37 28.14
N ASP A 453 -30.68 19.77 27.66
CA ASP A 453 -30.62 18.57 26.82
C ASP A 453 -29.96 18.82 25.46
N ALA A 454 -30.18 20.00 24.86
CA ALA A 454 -29.48 20.41 23.63
C ALA A 454 -27.97 20.57 23.85
N SER A 455 -27.57 21.19 24.95
CA SER A 455 -26.15 21.37 25.30
C SER A 455 -25.45 20.01 25.52
N GLY A 456 -26.12 19.06 26.18
CA GLY A 456 -25.62 17.69 26.32
C GLY A 456 -25.50 16.94 25.00
N ALA A 457 -26.47 17.14 24.09
CA ALA A 457 -26.44 16.57 22.74
C ALA A 457 -25.28 17.12 21.90
N GLU A 458 -25.04 18.43 21.93
CA GLU A 458 -23.92 19.07 21.24
C GLU A 458 -22.57 18.59 21.77
N GLN A 459 -22.42 18.46 23.09
CA GLN A 459 -21.20 17.95 23.68
C GLN A 459 -20.92 16.49 23.26
N LEU A 460 -21.94 15.63 23.26
CA LEU A 460 -21.83 14.25 22.78
C LEU A 460 -21.47 14.20 21.28
N LEU A 461 -22.10 15.03 20.46
CA LEU A 461 -21.87 15.08 19.01
C LEU A 461 -20.53 15.69 18.62
N SER A 462 -19.99 16.63 19.42
CA SER A 462 -18.64 17.17 19.24
C SER A 462 -17.55 16.10 19.34
N GLN A 463 -17.75 15.10 20.20
CA GLN A 463 -16.84 13.95 20.31
C GLN A 463 -16.88 13.08 19.05
N ALA A 464 -18.03 12.98 18.37
CA ALA A 464 -18.12 12.29 17.09
C ALA A 464 -17.24 12.97 16.04
N PHE A 465 -17.17 14.31 16.05
CA PHE A 465 -16.30 15.08 15.18
C PHE A 465 -14.81 14.85 15.49
N VAL A 466 -14.43 14.88 16.78
CA VAL A 466 -13.05 14.58 17.20
C VAL A 466 -12.65 13.16 16.81
N HIS A 467 -13.51 12.16 17.06
CA HIS A 467 -13.22 10.76 16.76
C HIS A 467 -13.12 10.48 15.25
N SER A 468 -13.98 11.12 14.44
CA SER A 468 -14.00 10.95 12.98
C SER A 468 -12.89 11.72 12.26
N SER A 469 -12.37 12.80 12.85
CA SER A 469 -11.22 13.54 12.32
C SER A 469 -9.98 12.65 12.18
N VAL A 470 -9.85 11.61 13.00
CA VAL A 470 -8.79 10.60 12.92
C VAL A 470 -8.86 9.78 11.62
N HIS A 471 -10.05 9.69 11.01
CA HIS A 471 -10.32 8.90 9.80
C HIS A 471 -10.51 9.76 8.53
N ASP A 472 -10.40 11.10 8.62
CA ASP A 472 -10.70 12.04 7.52
C ASP A 472 -12.10 11.85 6.90
N ILE A 473 -13.07 11.40 7.71
CA ILE A 473 -14.45 11.18 7.26
C ILE A 473 -15.32 12.38 7.66
N PRO A 474 -16.07 12.99 6.73
CA PRO A 474 -16.98 14.06 7.07
C PRO A 474 -18.09 13.55 7.99
N VAL A 475 -18.37 14.29 9.06
CA VAL A 475 -19.45 13.99 10.00
C VAL A 475 -20.37 15.19 10.06
N TYR A 476 -21.66 14.94 9.84
CA TYR A 476 -22.71 15.95 9.99
C TYR A 476 -23.56 15.56 11.20
N PRO A 477 -23.24 16.10 12.39
CA PRO A 477 -24.06 15.87 13.56
C PRO A 477 -25.45 16.46 13.36
N VAL A 478 -26.49 15.70 13.71
CA VAL A 478 -27.88 16.14 13.61
C VAL A 478 -28.51 16.08 15.00
N THR A 479 -28.88 17.24 15.52
CA THR A 479 -29.76 17.36 16.68
C THR A 479 -31.19 17.56 16.19
N ARG A 480 -32.15 16.88 16.83
CA ARG A 480 -33.56 17.07 16.49
C ARG A 480 -34.44 16.96 17.72
N THR A 481 -35.39 17.88 17.86
CA THR A 481 -36.46 17.79 18.85
C THR A 481 -37.62 16.96 18.30
N ALA A 482 -38.14 16.05 19.12
CA ALA A 482 -39.33 15.30 18.76
C ALA A 482 -40.12 14.88 20.00
N ASN A 483 -41.45 14.92 19.87
CA ASN A 483 -42.38 14.32 20.82
C ASN A 483 -42.07 12.83 21.07
N ARG A 484 -41.62 12.12 20.04
CA ARG A 484 -41.26 10.71 20.14
C ARG A 484 -39.88 10.45 19.53
N PRO A 485 -38.98 9.74 20.25
CA PRO A 485 -37.66 9.43 19.74
C PRO A 485 -37.66 8.65 18.40
N ASP A 486 -38.60 7.70 18.24
CA ASP A 486 -38.75 6.91 17.03
C ASP A 486 -39.14 7.77 15.81
N GLU A 487 -40.07 8.71 15.97
CA GLU A 487 -40.49 9.63 14.91
C GLU A 487 -39.38 10.61 14.54
N GLY A 488 -38.61 11.09 15.53
CA GLY A 488 -37.46 11.96 15.32
C GLY A 488 -36.36 11.28 14.50
N VAL A 489 -36.01 10.03 14.81
CA VAL A 489 -35.05 9.24 14.02
C VAL A 489 -35.56 9.05 12.59
N MET A 490 -36.82 8.66 12.41
CA MET A 490 -37.40 8.43 11.08
C MET A 490 -37.43 9.68 10.19
N HIS A 491 -37.78 10.85 10.76
CA HIS A 491 -37.73 12.11 10.03
C HIS A 491 -36.31 12.48 9.63
N SER A 492 -35.36 12.37 10.56
CA SER A 492 -33.93 12.61 10.27
C SER A 492 -33.40 11.68 9.19
N MET A 493 -33.82 10.41 9.19
CA MET A 493 -33.47 9.44 8.15
C MET A 493 -33.99 9.86 6.78
N LYS A 494 -35.24 10.34 6.71
CA LYS A 494 -35.86 10.78 5.46
C LYS A 494 -35.21 12.04 4.91
N GLU A 495 -34.96 13.04 5.75
CA GLU A 495 -34.36 14.31 5.35
C GLU A 495 -32.92 14.16 4.85
N ASN A 496 -32.11 13.35 5.54
CA ASN A 496 -30.71 13.14 5.18
C ASN A 496 -30.50 12.03 4.14
N ARG A 497 -31.60 11.42 3.64
CA ARG A 497 -31.60 10.32 2.66
C ARG A 497 -30.77 9.12 3.13
N ILE A 498 -30.92 8.77 4.39
CA ILE A 498 -30.19 7.67 5.03
C ILE A 498 -30.59 6.33 4.44
N THR A 499 -29.61 5.46 4.26
CA THR A 499 -29.81 4.09 3.76
C THR A 499 -29.64 3.04 4.84
N VAL A 500 -28.77 3.29 5.82
CA VAL A 500 -28.48 2.38 6.93
C VAL A 500 -28.55 3.10 8.27
N LEU A 501 -29.31 2.56 9.22
CA LEU A 501 -29.40 3.05 10.60
C LEU A 501 -28.63 2.10 11.53
N LEU A 502 -27.67 2.64 12.28
CA LEU A 502 -26.97 1.97 13.37
C LEU A 502 -27.54 2.44 14.70
N ALA A 503 -28.01 1.51 15.52
CA ALA A 503 -28.54 1.83 16.84
C ALA A 503 -27.98 0.88 17.91
N SER A 504 -27.61 1.43 19.07
CA SER A 504 -27.13 0.64 20.20
C SER A 504 -28.28 -0.12 20.88
N TRP A 505 -28.05 -1.38 21.25
CA TRP A 505 -28.96 -2.18 22.06
C TRP A 505 -28.29 -2.67 23.35
N ARG A 506 -28.93 -2.43 24.50
CA ARG A 506 -28.41 -2.74 25.85
C ARG A 506 -28.81 -4.10 26.40
N GLY A 507 -29.65 -4.86 25.71
CA GLY A 507 -30.08 -6.19 26.17
C GLY A 507 -31.07 -6.19 27.34
N SER A 508 -31.69 -5.05 27.69
CA SER A 508 -32.70 -4.99 28.75
C SER A 508 -34.10 -5.28 28.18
N HIS A 509 -34.75 -6.33 28.66
CA HIS A 509 -36.17 -6.58 28.41
C HIS A 509 -37.01 -5.89 29.49
N ARG A 510 -38.08 -5.18 29.11
CA ARG A 510 -39.13 -4.72 30.05
C ARG A 510 -40.41 -5.52 29.80
N ARG A 511 -41.14 -5.86 30.87
CA ARG A 511 -42.47 -6.49 30.78
C ARG A 511 -43.37 -5.66 29.83
N GLY A 512 -43.91 -6.29 28.79
CA GLY A 512 -44.75 -5.64 27.77
C GLY A 512 -44.06 -5.22 26.47
N SER A 513 -42.80 -5.59 26.24
CA SER A 513 -42.11 -5.44 24.93
C SER A 513 -42.11 -6.78 24.17
N PHE A 514 -42.16 -6.72 22.83
CA PHE A 514 -42.22 -7.92 21.99
C PHE A 514 -40.86 -8.65 22.00
N ILE A 515 -39.75 -7.93 21.75
CA ILE A 515 -38.38 -8.50 21.73
C ILE A 515 -37.33 -7.49 22.24
N PHE A 516 -37.41 -6.19 21.92
CA PHE A 516 -36.39 -5.21 22.31
C PHE A 516 -36.92 -4.17 23.31
N THR A 517 -37.02 -2.91 22.88
CA THR A 517 -37.56 -1.78 23.66
C THR A 517 -38.65 -1.12 22.83
N PRO A 518 -39.64 -0.44 23.44
CA PRO A 518 -40.75 0.15 22.68
C PRO A 518 -40.34 1.09 21.54
N VAL A 519 -39.21 1.79 21.68
CA VAL A 519 -38.67 2.66 20.62
C VAL A 519 -38.04 1.84 19.48
N LEU A 520 -37.25 0.83 19.80
CA LEU A 520 -36.60 -0.03 18.81
C LEU A 520 -37.59 -0.92 18.06
N ASP A 521 -38.56 -1.49 18.78
CA ASP A 521 -39.61 -2.34 18.20
C ASP A 521 -40.41 -1.54 17.15
N ARG A 522 -40.80 -0.30 17.48
CA ARG A 522 -41.51 0.59 16.53
C ARG A 522 -40.65 1.03 15.35
N LEU A 523 -39.35 1.28 15.57
CA LEU A 523 -38.42 1.56 14.47
C LEU A 523 -38.33 0.37 13.50
N LEU A 524 -38.29 -0.86 14.00
CA LEU A 524 -38.26 -2.06 13.16
C LEU A 524 -39.56 -2.26 12.38
N GLU A 525 -40.71 -1.94 12.97
CA GLU A 525 -42.02 -2.06 12.31
C GLU A 525 -42.23 -1.00 11.21
N GLN A 526 -41.75 0.23 11.44
CA GLN A 526 -42.04 1.37 10.57
C GLN A 526 -40.94 1.66 9.54
N CYS A 527 -39.69 1.27 9.83
CA CYS A 527 -38.57 1.56 8.95
C CYS A 527 -38.44 0.52 7.83
N ARG A 528 -38.46 1.00 6.58
CA ARG A 528 -38.22 0.17 5.39
C ARG A 528 -36.75 0.17 4.93
N LYS A 529 -35.85 0.71 5.75
CA LYS A 529 -34.40 0.78 5.48
C LYS A 529 -33.67 -0.23 6.37
N THR A 530 -32.42 -0.53 6.03
CA THR A 530 -31.59 -1.46 6.82
C THR A 530 -31.32 -0.88 8.20
N ILE A 531 -31.73 -1.61 9.24
CA ILE A 531 -31.42 -1.28 10.64
C ILE A 531 -30.45 -2.32 11.17
N LEU A 532 -29.34 -1.86 11.73
CA LEU A 532 -28.41 -2.67 12.51
C LEU A 532 -28.56 -2.32 14.00
N LEU A 533 -29.06 -3.29 14.76
CA LEU A 533 -29.09 -3.23 16.21
C LEU A 533 -27.80 -3.84 16.76
N CYS A 534 -26.96 -3.02 17.37
CA CYS A 534 -25.61 -3.39 17.74
C CYS A 534 -25.45 -3.44 19.25
N ARG A 535 -24.92 -4.56 19.76
CA ARG A 535 -24.41 -4.68 21.12
C ARG A 535 -22.91 -4.98 21.07
N LEU A 536 -22.10 -3.93 21.07
CA LEU A 536 -20.65 -4.03 20.98
C LEU A 536 -20.06 -4.16 22.39
N ILE A 537 -19.46 -5.32 22.69
CA ILE A 537 -18.86 -5.63 23.99
C ILE A 537 -17.32 -5.50 23.92
N GLU A 538 -16.73 -5.89 22.78
CA GLU A 538 -15.30 -5.77 22.49
C GLU A 538 -15.07 -4.97 21.19
N PRO A 539 -13.89 -4.34 21.00
CA PRO A 539 -13.51 -3.69 19.74
C PRO A 539 -13.45 -4.69 18.58
N LEU A 540 -13.99 -4.29 17.42
CA LEU A 540 -14.13 -5.17 16.25
C LEU A 540 -12.79 -5.68 15.71
N ASN A 541 -11.72 -4.90 15.84
CA ASN A 541 -10.38 -5.21 15.32
C ASN A 541 -9.77 -6.51 15.88
N GLY A 542 -10.29 -7.03 17.01
CA GLY A 542 -9.85 -8.29 17.61
C GLY A 542 -10.63 -9.53 17.20
N THR A 543 -11.65 -9.40 16.35
CA THR A 543 -12.63 -10.47 16.04
C THR A 543 -12.11 -11.38 14.93
N GLU A 544 -11.87 -12.66 15.24
CA GLU A 544 -11.37 -13.63 14.25
C GLU A 544 -12.46 -14.43 13.52
N ARG A 545 -13.66 -14.50 14.11
CA ARG A 545 -14.76 -15.31 13.60
C ARG A 545 -16.07 -14.55 13.78
N VAL A 546 -16.84 -14.49 12.70
CA VAL A 546 -18.22 -14.03 12.71
C VAL A 546 -19.12 -15.27 12.68
N ILE A 547 -20.06 -15.36 13.62
CA ILE A 547 -21.08 -16.40 13.65
C ILE A 547 -22.41 -15.74 13.29
N ALA A 548 -22.96 -16.11 12.13
CA ALA A 548 -24.28 -15.67 11.71
C ALA A 548 -25.32 -16.71 12.12
N VAL A 549 -26.31 -16.30 12.92
CA VAL A 549 -27.47 -17.13 13.26
C VAL A 549 -28.62 -16.66 12.39
N LEU A 550 -29.05 -17.53 11.46
CA LEU A 550 -30.10 -17.24 10.49
C LEU A 550 -31.35 -18.08 10.84
N PRO A 551 -32.50 -17.44 11.12
CA PRO A 551 -33.76 -18.15 11.27
C PRO A 551 -34.14 -18.92 9.99
N PRO A 552 -34.92 -20.02 10.10
CA PRO A 552 -35.43 -20.72 8.93
C PRO A 552 -36.20 -19.77 8.00
N PHE A 553 -35.99 -19.91 6.68
CA PHE A 553 -36.66 -19.14 5.61
C PHE A 553 -36.34 -17.64 5.55
N ILE A 554 -35.35 -17.14 6.29
CA ILE A 554 -34.97 -15.72 6.23
C ILE A 554 -34.45 -15.30 4.85
N ASP A 555 -33.94 -16.25 4.05
CA ASP A 555 -33.53 -16.06 2.66
C ASP A 555 -34.67 -15.58 1.74
N ARG A 556 -35.93 -15.81 2.15
CA ARG A 556 -37.12 -15.36 1.43
C ARG A 556 -37.57 -13.95 1.80
N THR A 557 -36.95 -13.35 2.81
CA THR A 557 -37.31 -12.00 3.25
C THR A 557 -36.71 -10.93 2.35
N GLN A 558 -37.46 -9.84 2.13
CA GLN A 558 -36.98 -8.72 1.35
C GLN A 558 -35.80 -8.04 2.08
N GLY A 559 -34.70 -7.81 1.36
CA GLY A 559 -33.47 -7.21 1.93
C GLY A 559 -32.47 -8.22 2.50
N PHE A 560 -32.73 -9.54 2.44
CA PHE A 560 -31.78 -10.55 2.91
C PHE A 560 -30.40 -10.45 2.24
N ASN A 561 -30.37 -10.31 0.91
CA ASN A 561 -29.12 -10.17 0.16
C ASN A 561 -28.35 -8.91 0.55
N GLU A 562 -29.04 -7.80 0.82
CA GLU A 562 -28.43 -6.55 1.27
C GLU A 562 -27.83 -6.72 2.66
N ALA A 563 -28.58 -7.33 3.59
CA ALA A 563 -28.13 -7.60 4.95
C ALA A 563 -26.91 -8.55 4.98
N ILE A 564 -26.90 -9.60 4.18
CA ILE A 564 -25.74 -10.51 4.09
C ILE A 564 -24.53 -9.83 3.46
N THR A 565 -24.72 -9.00 2.44
CA THR A 565 -23.61 -8.30 1.78
C THR A 565 -22.97 -7.29 2.72
N LEU A 566 -23.77 -6.64 3.57
CA LEU A 566 -23.27 -5.69 4.56
C LEU A 566 -22.51 -6.37 5.72
N VAL A 567 -22.80 -7.63 6.02
CA VAL A 567 -22.11 -8.41 7.07
C VAL A 567 -20.86 -9.16 6.56
N LYS A 568 -20.78 -9.42 5.24
CA LYS A 568 -19.64 -10.09 4.58
C LYS A 568 -18.51 -9.13 4.28
#